data_AF-A0A416ZAX4-F1
#
_entry.id   AF-A0A416ZAX4-F1
#
_cell.length_a   1.000
_cell.length_b   1.000
_cell.length_c   1.000
_cell.angle_alpha   90.00
_cell.angle_beta   90.00
_cell.angle_gamma   90.00
#
_symmetry.space_group_name_H-M   'P 1'
#
loop_
_entity.id
_entity.type
_entity.pdbx_description
1 polymer ?
#
loop_
_entity_poly.entity_id
_entity_poly.type
_entity_poly.pdbx_seq_one_letter_code
_entity_poly.pdbx_strand_id
1 'polypeptide(L)'
;MNYTYQMSESKDKIDEQELLANQNFWNNVGGLSVVLEMPDRMVGVYRMISGEFFDKKGNSMCRVDFATNEEFHSESGVIKHLAEYYHLHEDEIEVDMESR
;
A
#
# COMPACT_ATOMS: atom_id res chain seq x y z
N MET A 1 -1.67 0.53 -13.80
CA MET A 1 -1.50 -0.73 -13.04
C MET A 1 -2.88 -1.25 -12.69
N ASN A 2 -3.01 -2.53 -12.35
CA ASN A 2 -4.26 -3.07 -11.83
C ASN A 2 -4.08 -3.36 -10.34
N TYR A 3 -4.88 -2.73 -9.50
CA TYR A 3 -4.90 -2.96 -8.07
C TYR A 3 -6.15 -3.72 -7.69
N THR A 4 -6.03 -4.64 -6.74
CA THR A 4 -7.20 -5.30 -6.15
C THR A 4 -7.37 -4.79 -4.74
N TYR A 5 -8.55 -4.27 -4.43
CA TYR A 5 -8.88 -3.74 -3.12
C TYR A 5 -9.78 -4.71 -2.38
N GLN A 6 -9.56 -4.85 -1.07
CA GLN A 6 -10.32 -5.74 -0.20
C GLN A 6 -10.57 -5.07 1.15
N MET A 7 -11.82 -5.01 1.58
CA MET A 7 -12.16 -4.52 2.92
C MET A 7 -11.75 -5.55 3.97
N SER A 8 -11.02 -5.12 5.00
CA SER A 8 -10.52 -6.03 6.05
C SER A 8 -11.66 -6.66 6.86
N GLU A 9 -12.76 -5.93 7.07
CA GLU A 9 -13.91 -6.38 7.86
C GLU A 9 -14.78 -7.43 7.14
N SER A 10 -14.89 -7.39 5.81
CA SER A 10 -15.79 -8.28 5.05
C SER A 10 -15.08 -9.25 4.11
N LYS A 11 -13.77 -9.08 3.88
CA LYS A 11 -12.99 -9.79 2.84
C LYS A 11 -13.58 -9.66 1.42
N ASP A 12 -14.57 -8.81 1.20
CA ASP A 12 -15.12 -8.57 -0.12
C ASP A 12 -14.15 -7.71 -0.93
N LYS A 13 -14.04 -8.03 -2.22
CA LYS A 13 -13.35 -7.16 -3.15
C LYS A 13 -14.18 -5.90 -3.37
N ILE A 14 -13.56 -4.75 -3.28
CA ILE A 14 -14.18 -3.46 -3.55
C ILE A 14 -13.59 -2.89 -4.85
N ASP A 15 -14.41 -2.15 -5.59
CA ASP A 15 -13.96 -1.44 -6.77
C ASP A 15 -13.07 -0.23 -6.40
N GLU A 16 -12.04 0.04 -7.20
CA GLU A 16 -11.11 1.15 -6.98
C GLU A 16 -11.83 2.51 -6.99
N GLN A 17 -12.79 2.70 -7.90
CA GLN A 17 -13.55 3.96 -7.98
C GLN A 17 -14.47 4.11 -6.77
N GLU A 18 -15.05 3.02 -6.27
CA GLU A 18 -15.86 3.04 -5.05
C GLU A 18 -15.02 3.40 -3.81
N LEU A 19 -13.79 2.86 -3.71
CA LEU A 19 -12.87 3.18 -2.63
C LEU A 19 -12.41 4.65 -2.70
N LEU A 20 -12.03 5.13 -3.88
CA LEU A 20 -11.56 6.50 -4.09
C LEU A 20 -12.70 7.53 -3.98
N ALA A 21 -13.92 7.18 -4.38
CA ALA A 21 -15.10 8.05 -4.23
C ALA A 21 -15.55 8.20 -2.77
N ASN A 22 -15.18 7.26 -1.90
CA ASN A 22 -15.51 7.33 -0.49
C ASN A 22 -14.57 8.30 0.25
N GLN A 23 -14.85 9.60 0.17
CA GLN A 23 -14.06 10.64 0.87
C GLN A 23 -13.94 10.39 2.38
N ASN A 24 -14.93 9.73 2.99
CA ASN A 24 -14.88 9.37 4.41
C ASN A 24 -13.86 8.29 4.72
N PHE A 25 -13.52 7.44 3.74
CA PHE A 25 -12.48 6.43 3.90
C PHE A 25 -11.13 7.13 4.11
N TRP A 26 -10.69 7.94 3.15
CA TRP A 26 -9.39 8.63 3.22
C TRP A 26 -9.29 9.65 4.35
N ASN A 27 -10.38 10.34 4.71
CA ASN A 27 -10.38 11.29 5.82
C ASN A 27 -10.14 10.64 7.21
N ASN A 28 -10.45 9.34 7.32
CA ASN A 28 -10.29 8.57 8.55
C ASN A 28 -9.04 7.69 8.56
N VAL A 29 -8.45 7.42 7.39
CA VAL A 29 -7.16 6.75 7.24
C VAL A 29 -6.06 7.70 7.68
N GLY A 30 -5.16 7.20 8.54
CA GLY A 30 -3.99 7.93 9.04
C GLY A 30 -2.67 7.38 8.51
N GLY A 31 -2.70 6.30 7.70
CA GLY A 31 -1.51 5.78 7.07
C GLY A 31 -1.71 4.51 6.25
N LEU A 32 -0.63 4.13 5.56
CA LEU A 32 -0.50 2.97 4.68
C LEU A 32 0.73 2.15 5.11
N SER A 33 0.56 0.88 5.42
CA SER A 33 1.67 -0.08 5.55
C SER A 33 1.84 -0.86 4.26
N VAL A 34 3.05 -1.08 3.77
CA VAL A 34 3.31 -1.84 2.53
C VAL A 34 4.30 -2.97 2.76
N VAL A 35 4.01 -4.13 2.19
CA VAL A 35 4.90 -5.29 2.19
C VAL A 35 5.74 -5.30 0.92
N LEU A 36 7.06 -5.31 1.09
CA LEU A 36 8.03 -5.49 0.01
C LEU A 36 8.49 -6.94 -0.08
N GLU A 37 8.51 -7.46 -1.31
CA GLU A 37 9.21 -8.69 -1.65
C GLU A 37 10.55 -8.37 -2.31
N MET A 38 11.55 -9.19 -1.98
CA MET A 38 12.83 -9.27 -2.69
C MET A 38 12.83 -10.53 -3.57
N PRO A 39 12.31 -10.45 -4.81
CA PRO A 39 11.93 -11.64 -5.58
C PRO A 39 13.09 -12.50 -6.08
N ASP A 40 14.35 -12.12 -5.91
CA ASP A 40 15.52 -12.95 -6.25
C ASP A 40 16.79 -12.37 -5.60
N ARG A 41 17.92 -13.10 -5.63
CA ARG A 41 19.22 -12.75 -5.00
C ARG A 41 19.85 -11.40 -5.42
N MET A 42 19.17 -10.54 -6.16
CA MET A 42 19.61 -9.17 -6.39
C MET A 42 19.39 -8.32 -5.14
N VAL A 43 20.47 -8.17 -4.38
CA VAL A 43 20.52 -7.24 -3.25
C VAL A 43 20.17 -5.84 -3.74
N GLY A 44 19.14 -5.24 -3.13
CA GLY A 44 18.73 -3.86 -3.39
C GLY A 44 17.71 -3.67 -4.51
N VAL A 45 17.03 -4.72 -4.96
CA VAL A 45 15.82 -4.60 -5.80
C VAL A 45 14.60 -5.01 -4.99
N TYR A 46 13.64 -4.09 -4.88
CA TYR A 46 12.41 -4.27 -4.11
C TYR A 46 11.22 -4.26 -5.06
N ARG A 47 10.29 -5.21 -4.86
CA ARG A 47 8.99 -5.24 -5.53
C ARG A 47 7.87 -5.14 -4.49
N MET A 48 6.85 -4.34 -4.77
CA MET A 48 5.68 -4.22 -3.89
C MET A 48 4.64 -5.28 -4.24
N ILE A 49 4.11 -5.96 -3.22
CA ILE A 49 3.06 -6.97 -3.40
C ILE A 49 1.70 -6.58 -2.83
N SER A 50 1.68 -5.90 -1.69
CA SER A 50 0.43 -5.46 -1.07
C SER A 50 0.65 -4.31 -0.10
N GLY A 51 -0.38 -3.51 0.13
CA GLY A 51 -0.44 -2.46 1.13
C GLY A 51 -1.72 -2.54 1.96
N GLU A 52 -1.68 -2.05 3.19
CA GLU A 52 -2.78 -2.06 4.16
C GLU A 52 -2.98 -0.65 4.71
N PHE A 53 -4.19 -0.12 4.59
CA PHE A 53 -4.57 1.19 5.10
C PHE A 53 -5.09 1.12 6.52
N PHE A 54 -4.66 2.04 7.36
CA PHE A 54 -5.04 2.09 8.77
C PHE A 54 -5.81 3.37 9.08
N ASP A 55 -6.83 3.28 9.94
CA ASP A 55 -7.48 4.45 10.49
C ASP A 55 -6.55 5.22 11.46
N LYS A 56 -6.95 6.43 11.86
CA LYS A 56 -6.22 7.26 12.85
C LYS A 56 -6.04 6.61 14.23
N LYS A 57 -6.70 5.48 14.50
CA LYS A 57 -6.58 4.70 15.74
C LYS A 57 -5.69 3.46 15.56
N GLY A 58 -5.17 3.21 14.35
CA GLY A 58 -4.34 2.06 14.02
C GLY A 58 -5.12 0.80 13.66
N ASN A 59 -6.41 0.90 13.30
CA ASN A 59 -7.18 -0.25 12.82
C ASN A 59 -7.04 -0.41 11.30
N SER A 60 -6.75 -1.63 10.83
CA SER A 60 -6.74 -1.95 9.39
C SER A 60 -8.14 -1.81 8.79
N MET A 61 -8.24 -1.04 7.70
CA MET A 61 -9.48 -0.71 7.02
C MET A 61 -9.60 -1.41 5.66
N CYS A 62 -8.54 -1.38 4.86
CA CYS A 62 -8.52 -1.91 3.50
C CYS A 62 -7.13 -2.41 3.14
N ARG A 63 -7.07 -3.50 2.39
CA ARG A 63 -5.86 -4.02 1.78
C ARG A 63 -5.90 -3.82 0.28
N VAL A 64 -4.75 -3.46 -0.29
CA VAL A 64 -4.49 -3.37 -1.73
C VAL A 64 -3.48 -4.45 -2.08
N ASP A 65 -3.75 -5.27 -3.07
CA ASP A 65 -2.73 -6.11 -3.70
C ASP A 65 -2.21 -5.41 -4.96
N PHE A 66 -0.89 -5.24 -5.03
CA PHE A 66 -0.17 -4.51 -6.05
C PHE A 66 0.25 -5.46 -7.19
N ALA A 67 -0.31 -5.30 -8.39
CA ALA A 67 0.23 -5.95 -9.58
C ALA A 67 1.29 -5.05 -10.24
N THR A 68 2.46 -4.90 -9.61
CA THR A 68 3.53 -4.03 -10.12
C THR A 68 4.63 -4.87 -10.79
N ASN A 69 4.93 -4.54 -12.05
CA ASN A 69 6.18 -4.95 -12.70
C ASN A 69 7.28 -3.89 -12.50
N GLU A 70 7.11 -3.01 -11.52
CA GLU A 70 8.03 -1.92 -11.23
C GLU A 70 9.09 -2.39 -10.25
N GLU A 71 10.33 -1.94 -10.48
CA GLU A 71 11.49 -2.28 -9.66
C GLU A 71 11.98 -1.02 -8.97
N PHE A 72 12.01 -1.08 -7.64
CA PHE A 72 12.54 0.00 -6.81
C PHE A 72 13.92 -0.37 -6.32
N HIS A 73 14.81 0.61 -6.23
CA HIS A 73 16.18 0.42 -5.75
C HIS A 73 16.41 0.92 -4.32
N SER A 74 15.36 1.44 -3.68
CA SER A 74 15.37 1.88 -2.29
C SER A 74 13.95 1.93 -1.72
N GLU A 75 13.84 1.76 -0.40
CA GLU A 75 12.61 1.98 0.37
C GLU A 75 12.07 3.41 0.17
N SER A 76 12.94 4.42 0.18
CA SER A 76 12.56 5.81 -0.07
C SER A 76 11.94 6.02 -1.46
N GLY A 77 12.35 5.24 -2.46
CA GLY A 77 11.76 5.27 -3.79
C GLY A 77 10.34 4.73 -3.80
N VAL A 78 10.08 3.68 -3.00
CA VAL A 78 8.76 3.09 -2.78
C VAL A 78 7.84 4.09 -2.08
N ILE A 79 8.28 4.64 -0.94
CA ILE A 79 7.51 5.60 -0.14
C ILE A 79 7.09 6.80 -0.99
N LYS A 80 8.04 7.40 -1.73
CA LYS A 80 7.74 8.55 -2.58
C LYS A 80 6.73 8.23 -3.68
N HIS A 81 6.86 7.07 -4.34
CA HIS A 81 5.92 6.64 -5.37
C HIS A 81 4.49 6.48 -4.81
N LEU A 82 4.36 5.86 -3.65
CA LEU A 82 3.07 5.64 -2.99
C LEU A 82 2.45 6.95 -2.48
N ALA A 83 3.25 7.86 -1.92
CA ALA A 83 2.81 9.18 -1.49
C ALA A 83 2.23 9.99 -2.65
N GLU A 84 2.91 9.97 -3.81
CA GLU A 84 2.43 10.63 -5.03
C GLU A 84 1.15 9.99 -5.57
N TYR A 85 1.06 8.66 -5.56
CA TYR A 85 -0.09 7.93 -6.10
C TYR A 85 -1.35 8.05 -5.23
N TYR A 86 -1.21 7.96 -3.91
CA TYR A 86 -2.33 8.02 -2.96
C TYR A 86 -2.59 9.42 -2.41
N HIS A 87 -1.79 10.42 -2.79
CA HIS A 87 -1.84 11.78 -2.25
C HIS A 87 -1.72 11.83 -0.71
N LEU A 88 -0.83 10.99 -0.16
CA LEU A 88 -0.50 10.93 1.26
C LEU A 88 0.83 11.63 1.52
N HIS A 89 1.10 12.00 2.78
CA HIS A 89 2.43 12.41 3.18
C HIS A 89 3.36 11.19 3.35
N GLU A 90 4.67 11.37 3.08
CA GLU A 90 5.64 10.28 3.17
C GLU A 90 5.76 9.69 4.60
N ASP A 91 5.47 10.47 5.65
CA ASP A 91 5.48 10.02 7.05
C ASP A 91 4.24 9.20 7.45
N GLU A 92 3.21 9.17 6.60
CA GLU A 92 2.03 8.33 6.76
C GLU A 92 2.22 6.94 6.12
N ILE A 93 3.39 6.67 5.54
CA ILE A 93 3.68 5.41 4.84
C ILE A 93 4.73 4.62 5.62
N GLU A 94 4.34 3.43 6.05
CA GLU A 94 5.22 2.44 6.65
C GLU A 94 5.51 1.35 5.63
N VAL A 95 6.77 0.91 5.57
CA VAL A 95 7.17 -0.16 4.66
C VAL A 95 7.79 -1.28 5.48
N ASP A 96 7.18 -2.45 5.44
CA ASP A 96 7.70 -3.66 6.05
C ASP A 96 8.53 -4.44 5.02
N MET A 97 9.80 -4.64 5.36
CA MET A 97 10.68 -5.54 4.62
C MET A 97 10.59 -6.91 5.27
N GLU A 98 9.70 -7.77 4.78
CA GLU A 98 9.75 -9.19 5.11
C GLU A 98 11.05 -9.79 4.55
N SER A 99 12.13 -9.63 5.32
CA SER A 99 13.41 -10.31 5.11
C SER A 99 13.29 -11.71 5.69
N ARG A 100 12.77 -12.65 4.90
CA ARG A 100 12.83 -14.08 5.24
C ARG A 100 14.18 -14.67 4.87
#